data_AF-A0A4R2D3Z1-F1
#
_entry.id   AF-A0A4R2D3Z1-F1
#
_cell.length_a   1.000
_cell.length_b   1.000
_cell.length_c   1.000
_cell.angle_alpha   90.00
_cell.angle_beta   90.00
_cell.angle_gamma   90.00
#
_symmetry.space_group_name_H-M   'P 1'
#
loop_
_entity.id
_entity.type
_entity.pdbx_description
1 polymer ?
#
loop_
_entity_poly.entity_id
_entity_poly.type
_entity_poly.pdbx_seq_one_letter_code
_entity_poly.pdbx_strand_id
1 'polypeptide(L)'
;MPGETITVLSQASAYICRNRNGAEEGRISEHAFGNAVDIAGFALKSGKTVTIRPADKEPTLNGAFQRAITEAACLYFTTVLDPGSDAAHQNHLHLDVKARRGGYRYCW
;
A
#
# COMPACT_ATOMS: atom_id res chain seq x y z
N MET A 1 9.02 -13.64 -5.40
CA MET A 1 9.96 -14.79 -5.44
C MET A 1 9.25 -15.97 -6.11
N PRO A 2 9.78 -16.56 -7.19
CA PRO A 2 9.20 -17.73 -7.81
C PRO A 2 9.08 -18.89 -6.81
N GLY A 3 7.91 -19.53 -6.73
CA GLY A 3 7.66 -20.70 -5.88
C GLY A 3 7.40 -20.43 -4.39
N GLU A 4 7.41 -19.17 -3.95
CA GLU A 4 7.09 -18.81 -2.56
C GLU A 4 5.58 -18.61 -2.35
N THR A 5 5.12 -18.82 -1.11
CA THR A 5 3.74 -18.57 -0.70
C THR A 5 3.72 -17.48 0.36
N ILE A 6 2.85 -16.47 0.20
CA ILE A 6 2.60 -15.47 1.25
C ILE A 6 1.80 -16.16 2.36
N THR A 7 2.27 -16.01 3.60
CA THR A 7 1.63 -16.58 4.80
C THR A 7 1.11 -15.51 5.74
N VAL A 8 1.67 -14.30 5.70
CA VAL A 8 1.24 -13.18 6.53
C VAL A 8 1.26 -11.89 5.72
N LEU A 9 0.25 -11.05 5.94
CA LEU A 9 0.24 -9.64 5.57
C LEU A 9 0.57 -8.82 6.82
N SER A 10 1.65 -8.05 6.78
CA SER A 10 2.01 -7.14 7.86
C SER A 10 1.14 -5.88 7.75
N GLN A 11 -0.04 -5.90 8.37
CA GLN A 11 -0.94 -4.76 8.43
C GLN A 11 -0.35 -3.67 9.32
N ALA A 12 -0.10 -2.48 8.76
CA ALA A 12 0.31 -1.30 9.52
C ALA A 12 -0.89 -0.58 10.14
N SER A 13 -1.98 -0.45 9.39
CA SER A 13 -3.18 0.26 9.84
C SER A 13 -4.44 -0.17 9.07
N ALA A 14 -5.61 0.08 9.67
CA ALA A 14 -6.92 -0.14 9.04
C ALA A 14 -7.87 0.99 9.46
N TYR A 15 -8.65 0.85 10.54
CA TYR A 15 -9.45 1.98 11.01
C TYR A 15 -8.61 2.99 11.82
N ILE A 16 -8.60 4.25 11.39
CA ILE A 16 -8.06 5.38 12.15
C ILE A 16 -8.89 6.64 11.84
N CYS A 17 -9.57 7.18 12.85
CA CYS A 17 -10.34 8.43 12.71
C CYS A 17 -9.39 9.65 12.68
N ARG A 18 -8.95 10.04 11.48
CA ARG A 18 -8.06 11.21 11.27
C ARG A 18 -8.22 11.83 9.89
N ASN A 19 -7.69 13.04 9.73
CA ASN A 19 -7.44 13.61 8.42
C ASN A 19 -6.30 12.88 7.69
N ARG A 20 -6.22 13.09 6.38
CA ARG A 20 -5.14 12.55 5.54
C ARG A 20 -3.78 12.99 6.08
N ASN A 21 -2.83 12.05 6.03
CA ASN A 21 -1.45 12.24 6.50
C ASN A 21 -1.31 12.73 7.96
N GLY A 22 -2.37 12.67 8.77
CA GLY A 22 -2.36 13.16 10.14
C GLY A 22 -2.42 14.69 10.26
N ALA A 23 -2.82 15.39 9.19
CA ALA A 23 -2.91 16.85 9.19
C ALA A 23 -3.99 17.37 10.17
N GLU A 24 -3.79 18.57 10.71
CA GLU A 24 -4.78 19.21 11.60
C GLU A 24 -6.07 19.58 10.84
N GLU A 25 -5.94 19.95 9.56
CA GLU A 25 -7.05 20.38 8.71
C GLU A 25 -7.06 19.66 7.35
N GLY A 26 -8.16 19.81 6.61
CA GLY A 26 -8.28 19.35 5.23
C GLY A 26 -9.15 18.10 5.07
N ARG A 27 -8.81 17.26 4.08
CA ARG A 27 -9.64 16.12 3.72
C ARG A 27 -9.51 14.98 4.74
N ILE A 28 -10.63 14.37 5.08
CA ILE A 28 -10.68 13.16 5.90
C ILE A 28 -10.04 11.98 5.14
N SER A 29 -9.34 11.14 5.90
CA SER A 29 -8.71 9.90 5.39
C SER A 29 -9.75 8.81 5.14
N GLU A 30 -9.50 7.93 4.17
CA GLU A 30 -10.36 6.76 3.95
C GLU A 30 -10.30 5.74 5.10
N HIS A 31 -9.23 5.76 5.90
CA HIS A 31 -9.16 5.00 7.15
C HIS A 31 -10.25 5.40 8.15
N ALA A 32 -10.68 6.67 8.16
CA ALA A 32 -11.73 7.14 9.06
C ALA A 32 -13.12 6.59 8.67
N PHE A 33 -13.27 6.14 7.43
CA PHE A 33 -14.49 5.52 6.92
C PHE A 33 -14.40 3.98 6.93
N GLY A 34 -13.27 3.39 7.37
CA GLY A 34 -13.04 1.95 7.28
C GLY A 34 -12.84 1.44 5.85
N ASN A 35 -12.54 2.35 4.90
CA ASN A 35 -12.40 2.05 3.48
C ASN A 35 -10.95 1.83 3.04
N ALA A 36 -10.00 1.86 3.97
CA ALA A 36 -8.57 1.78 3.68
C ALA A 36 -7.84 0.80 4.59
N VAL A 37 -6.76 0.23 4.05
CA VAL A 37 -5.80 -0.62 4.76
C VAL A 37 -4.39 -0.25 4.35
N ASP A 38 -3.48 -0.24 5.33
CA ASP A 38 -2.05 -0.05 5.11
C ASP A 38 -1.32 -1.38 5.28
N ILE A 39 -0.52 -1.77 4.29
CA ILE A 39 0.29 -2.98 4.32
C ILE A 39 1.78 -2.61 4.28
N ALA A 40 2.52 -2.93 5.35
CA ALA A 40 3.95 -2.65 5.46
C ALA A 40 4.84 -3.78 4.94
N GLY A 41 4.29 -4.96 4.65
CA GLY A 41 5.08 -6.07 4.14
C GLY A 41 4.38 -7.42 4.18
N PHE A 42 5.16 -8.46 3.89
CA PHE A 42 4.72 -9.83 3.66
C PHE A 42 5.69 -10.80 4.32
N ALA A 43 5.17 -11.85 4.96
CA ALA A 43 5.97 -13.01 5.35
C ALA A 43 5.71 -14.18 4.41
N LEU A 44 6.77 -14.84 3.98
CA LEU A 44 6.72 -15.99 3.08
C LEU A 44 6.83 -17.28 3.88
N LYS A 45 6.31 -18.38 3.32
CA LYS A 45 6.34 -19.71 3.95
C LYS A 45 7.76 -20.17 4.29
N SER A 46 8.78 -19.72 3.55
CA SER A 46 10.18 -19.97 3.86
C SER A 46 10.73 -19.24 5.10
N GLY A 47 9.93 -18.37 5.73
CA GLY A 47 10.34 -17.51 6.84
C GLY A 47 10.97 -16.18 6.40
N LYS A 48 11.17 -15.96 5.11
CA LYS A 48 11.65 -14.68 4.56
C LYS A 48 10.56 -13.60 4.67
N THR A 49 10.98 -12.36 4.92
CA THR A 49 10.10 -11.19 4.91
C THR A 49 10.42 -10.25 3.76
N VAL A 50 9.38 -9.65 3.18
CA VAL A 50 9.49 -8.55 2.22
C VAL A 50 8.82 -7.33 2.83
N THR A 51 9.60 -6.28 3.12
CA THR A 51 9.08 -5.01 3.64
C THR A 51 8.88 -4.01 2.52
N ILE A 52 7.85 -3.18 2.65
CA ILE A 52 7.62 -2.04 1.78
C ILE A 52 8.60 -0.93 2.12
N ARG A 53 9.32 -0.46 1.12
CA ARG A 53 10.32 0.62 1.21
C ARG A 53 10.56 1.24 -0.17
N PRO A 54 11.25 2.38 -0.28
CA PRO A 54 11.60 2.93 -1.60
C PRO A 54 12.36 1.90 -2.44
N ALA A 55 11.73 1.41 -3.51
CA ALA A 55 12.21 0.29 -4.33
C ALA A 55 11.86 0.44 -5.83
N ASP A 56 11.48 1.64 -6.25
CA ASP A 56 11.10 2.01 -7.63
C ASP A 56 12.13 1.52 -8.67
N LYS A 57 13.40 1.58 -8.33
CA LYS A 57 14.52 1.15 -9.19
C LYS A 57 15.35 0.01 -8.61
N GLU A 58 14.88 -0.63 -7.55
CA GLU A 58 15.66 -1.70 -6.91
C GLU A 58 15.70 -2.94 -7.84
N PRO A 59 16.90 -3.36 -8.31
CA PRO A 59 17.03 -4.47 -9.25
C PRO A 59 17.11 -5.83 -8.53
N THR A 60 16.29 -6.01 -7.50
CA THR A 60 16.22 -7.25 -6.71
C THR A 60 14.87 -7.94 -6.91
N LEU A 61 14.79 -9.23 -6.56
CA LEU A 61 13.51 -9.95 -6.55
C LEU A 61 12.49 -9.35 -5.58
N ASN A 62 12.94 -8.72 -4.50
CA ASN A 62 12.06 -8.02 -3.56
C ASN A 62 11.52 -6.73 -4.19
N GLY A 63 12.38 -5.93 -4.83
CA GLY A 63 11.93 -4.74 -5.57
C GLY A 63 10.97 -5.10 -6.71
N ALA A 64 11.29 -6.13 -7.50
CA ALA A 64 10.39 -6.63 -8.55
C ALA A 64 9.06 -7.13 -8.00
N PHE A 65 9.08 -7.85 -6.86
CA PHE A 65 7.86 -8.28 -6.19
C PHE A 65 7.04 -7.09 -5.70
N GLN A 66 7.66 -6.11 -5.04
CA GLN A 66 6.97 -4.90 -4.55
C GLN A 66 6.31 -4.14 -5.71
N ARG A 67 7.02 -3.88 -6.81
CA ARG A 67 6.41 -3.21 -7.98
C ARG A 67 5.24 -4.00 -8.54
N ALA A 68 5.39 -5.32 -8.69
CA ALA A 68 4.34 -6.17 -9.22
C ALA A 68 3.07 -6.17 -8.35
N ILE A 69 3.20 -6.21 -7.02
CA ILE A 69 2.03 -6.16 -6.13
C ILE A 69 1.38 -4.77 -6.10
N THR A 70 2.16 -3.68 -6.20
CA THR A 70 1.63 -2.32 -6.28
C THR A 70 0.80 -2.15 -7.55
N GLU A 71 1.34 -2.55 -8.71
CA GLU A 71 0.63 -2.53 -9.99
C GLU A 71 -0.61 -3.43 -9.97
N ALA A 72 -0.51 -4.64 -9.40
CA ALA A 72 -1.64 -5.55 -9.30
C ALA A 72 -2.74 -5.01 -8.36
N ALA A 73 -2.38 -4.31 -7.29
CA ALA A 73 -3.34 -3.69 -6.37
C ALA A 73 -4.23 -2.66 -7.08
N CYS A 74 -3.68 -1.95 -8.07
CA CYS A 74 -4.45 -1.02 -8.89
C CYS A 74 -5.58 -1.66 -9.71
N LEU A 75 -5.63 -3.00 -9.83
CA LEU A 75 -6.75 -3.70 -10.43
C LEU A 75 -7.98 -3.73 -9.51
N TYR A 76 -7.77 -3.67 -8.19
CA TYR A 76 -8.78 -3.90 -7.15
C TYR A 76 -9.11 -2.64 -6.34
N PHE A 77 -8.14 -1.75 -6.13
CA PHE A 77 -8.28 -0.53 -5.34
C PHE A 77 -8.41 0.71 -6.23
N THR A 78 -9.08 1.73 -5.71
CA THR A 78 -9.23 3.04 -6.40
C THR A 78 -8.08 3.99 -6.09
N THR A 79 -7.40 3.78 -4.98
CA THR A 79 -6.17 4.48 -4.58
C THR A 79 -5.14 3.43 -4.16
N VAL A 80 -3.97 3.51 -4.75
CA VAL A 80 -2.77 2.80 -4.32
C VAL A 80 -1.67 3.84 -4.18
N LEU A 81 -1.18 4.04 -2.97
CA LEU A 81 -0.04 4.91 -2.68
C LEU A 81 1.09 4.04 -2.18
N ASP A 82 2.22 4.08 -2.87
CA ASP A 82 3.44 3.37 -2.51
C ASP A 82 4.52 4.36 -2.02
N PRO A 83 5.73 3.90 -1.66
CA PRO A 83 6.83 4.78 -1.25
C PRO A 83 7.26 5.84 -2.27
N GLY A 84 6.88 5.72 -3.54
CA GLY A 84 7.12 6.73 -4.57
C GLY A 84 6.10 7.89 -4.55
N SER A 85 4.99 7.75 -3.83
CA SER A 85 3.89 8.72 -3.84
C SER A 85 4.15 10.00 -3.05
N ASP A 86 4.43 9.89 -1.75
CA ASP A 86 4.77 10.99 -0.87
C ASP A 86 5.49 10.51 0.40
N ALA A 87 5.90 11.47 1.25
CA ALA A 87 6.64 11.20 2.47
C ALA A 87 5.86 10.38 3.52
N ALA A 88 4.51 10.41 3.50
CA ALA A 88 3.70 9.68 4.46
C ALA A 88 3.65 8.17 4.15
N HIS A 89 3.92 7.75 2.92
CA HIS A 89 3.77 6.37 2.45
C HIS A 89 5.11 5.63 2.21
N GLN A 90 6.22 6.11 2.80
CA GLN A 90 7.56 5.57 2.53
C GLN A 90 7.79 4.11 2.99
N ASN A 91 6.93 3.59 3.87
CA ASN A 91 7.14 2.29 4.53
C ASN A 91 5.91 1.37 4.47
N HIS A 92 4.89 1.72 3.68
CA HIS A 92 3.69 0.90 3.49
C HIS A 92 3.01 1.21 2.16
N LEU A 93 2.14 0.31 1.72
CA LEU A 93 1.15 0.58 0.69
C LEU A 93 -0.14 1.06 1.36
N HIS A 94 -0.64 2.23 1.02
CA HIS A 94 -2.01 2.65 1.36
C HIS A 94 -2.95 2.23 0.24
N LEU A 95 -3.99 1.48 0.59
CA LEU A 95 -4.95 0.89 -0.33
C LEU A 95 -6.36 1.32 0.06
N ASP A 96 -7.09 2.02 -0.83
CA ASP A 96 -8.48 2.40 -0.55
C ASP A 96 -9.43 2.30 -1.75
N VAL A 97 -10.73 2.27 -1.43
CA VAL A 97 -11.85 2.14 -2.39
C VAL A 97 -12.66 3.43 -2.55
N LYS A 98 -12.07 4.60 -2.29
CA LYS A 98 -12.75 5.88 -2.45
C LYS A 98 -13.36 6.08 -3.84
N ALA A 99 -14.68 6.24 -3.85
CA ALA A 99 -15.41 6.64 -5.04
C ALA A 99 -14.91 7.99 -5.57
N ARG A 100 -14.66 8.04 -6.88
CA ARG A 100 -14.16 9.22 -7.60
C ARG A 100 -15.10 9.55 -8.75
N ARG A 101 -15.28 10.85 -8.99
CA ARG A 101 -16.02 11.33 -10.16
C ARG A 101 -15.34 10.81 -11.43
N GLY A 102 -16.10 10.11 -12.28
CA GLY A 102 -15.57 9.49 -13.49
C GLY A 102 -14.82 8.17 -13.28
N GLY A 103 -14.78 7.63 -12.06
CA GLY A 103 -14.26 6.29 -11.78
C GLY A 103 -12.75 6.10 -11.98
N TYR A 104 -11.99 7.19 -12.11
CA TYR A 104 -10.54 7.09 -12.29
C TYR A 104 -9.85 6.50 -11.06
N ARG A 105 -8.73 5.81 -11.30
CA ARG A 105 -7.88 5.22 -10.26
C ARG A 105 -6.64 6.09 -10.06
N TYR A 106 -6.15 6.16 -8.83
CA TYR A 106 -4.94 6.89 -8.46
C TYR A 106 -3.88 5.87 -8.04
N CYS A 107 -2.86 5.72 -8.87
CA CYS A 107 -1.87 4.65 -8.79
C CYS A 107 -0.47 5.25 -8.93
N TRP A 108 0.41 4.89 -8.01
CA TRP A 108 1.83 5.23 -7.99
C TRP A 108 2.68 4.00 -8.24
#